data_AF-A0A920S4Q5-F1
#
_entry.id   AF-A0A920S4Q5-F1
#
_cell.length_a   1.000
_cell.length_b   1.000
_cell.length_c   1.000
_cell.angle_alpha   90.00
_cell.angle_beta   90.00
_cell.angle_gamma   90.00
#
_symmetry.space_group_name_H-M   'P 1'
#
loop_
_entity.id
_entity.type
_entity.pdbx_description
1 polymer ?
#
loop_
_entity_poly.entity_id
_entity_poly.type
_entity_poly.pdbx_seq_one_letter_code
_entity_poly.pdbx_strand_id
1 'polypeptide(L)'
;MKKNPKRLRIQRLKNLKPSTATLVSAAVFLGGCEPPEEYLELSTARSGYVGSQACGVCHTTQYQSWVSSQHAKSMQPATSESVLGNFEDAVFLHDGIETLFTKIDGRHVVRTKAPEGPSTDFAVAYTFGIDPLQQYLLELDDGRYQAFDIAWDTRRHKWFHLSPTSTLQATTVEVETEREGVHWTSRGLNWNRQCADCHSTNVQVGWSEGRYTTQFDAYNVACEACHGSGLNHTKDTSRPFSGRRLCTVP
;
A
#
# COMPACT_ATOMS: atom_id res chain seq x y z
N MET A 1 4.61 33.50 22.26
CA MET A 1 5.43 32.33 21.83
C MET A 1 4.80 31.73 20.58
N LYS A 2 5.39 31.97 19.41
CA LYS A 2 4.84 31.51 18.11
C LYS A 2 5.19 30.03 17.93
N LYS A 3 4.18 29.16 17.80
CA LYS A 3 4.35 27.74 17.50
C LYS A 3 4.91 27.60 16.07
N ASN A 4 6.04 26.92 15.96
CA ASN A 4 6.71 26.62 14.71
C ASN A 4 5.96 25.43 14.05
N PRO A 5 5.40 25.55 12.83
CA PRO A 5 4.74 24.43 12.19
C PRO A 5 5.80 23.41 11.77
N LYS A 6 5.74 22.20 12.34
CA LYS A 6 6.57 21.08 11.89
C LYS A 6 6.17 20.77 10.44
N ARG A 7 7.03 21.13 9.48
CA ARG A 7 6.94 20.62 8.11
C ARG A 7 7.03 19.10 8.19
N LEU A 8 6.02 18.40 7.69
CA LEU A 8 6.18 17.00 7.27
C LEU A 8 7.44 16.93 6.41
N ARG A 9 8.35 16.03 6.77
CA ARG A 9 9.59 15.83 6.03
C ARG A 9 9.22 15.29 4.66
N ILE A 10 9.14 16.19 3.69
CA ILE A 10 8.89 15.88 2.28
C ILE A 10 10.00 14.94 1.82
N GLN A 11 9.72 13.65 1.67
CA GLN A 11 10.54 12.77 0.85
C GLN A 11 9.71 12.31 -0.35
N ARG A 12 10.12 12.85 -1.51
CA ARG A 12 9.75 12.52 -2.90
C ARG A 12 8.25 12.47 -3.27
N LEU A 13 7.70 13.66 -3.52
CA LEU A 13 6.99 13.91 -4.77
C LEU A 13 7.64 15.12 -5.47
N LYS A 14 8.82 14.91 -6.06
CA LYS A 14 9.26 15.80 -7.14
C LYS A 14 8.44 15.40 -8.36
N ASN A 15 7.26 16.04 -8.53
CA ASN A 15 6.58 16.28 -9.82
C ASN A 15 5.16 16.90 -9.67
N LEU A 16 4.93 17.81 -8.71
CA LEU A 16 3.79 18.72 -8.81
C LEU A 16 4.27 20.15 -8.64
N LYS A 17 4.30 20.90 -9.75
CA LYS A 17 4.39 22.38 -9.70
C LYS A 17 2.97 22.95 -9.51
N PRO A 18 2.80 23.99 -8.68
CA PRO A 18 1.53 24.70 -8.58
C PRO A 18 1.32 25.55 -9.84
N SER A 19 0.18 25.39 -10.50
CA SER A 19 -0.20 26.25 -11.63
C SER A 19 -0.64 27.61 -11.08
N THR A 20 0.11 28.65 -11.41
CA THR A 20 -0.29 30.05 -11.23
C THR A 20 -1.12 30.43 -12.46
N ALA A 21 -2.38 30.80 -12.24
CA ALA A 21 -3.26 31.30 -13.29
C ALA A 21 -2.70 32.62 -13.83
N THR A 22 -2.10 32.56 -15.02
CA THR A 22 -1.74 33.74 -15.81
C THR A 22 -2.63 33.75 -17.04
N LEU A 23 -3.46 34.77 -17.16
CA LEU A 23 -4.24 35.07 -18.36
C LEU A 23 -3.28 35.31 -19.53
N VAL A 24 -3.31 34.42 -20.53
CA VAL A 24 -2.61 34.61 -21.80
C VAL A 24 -3.61 34.41 -22.94
N SER A 25 -3.66 35.42 -23.79
CA SER A 25 -4.48 35.52 -25.00
C SER A 25 -4.39 34.30 -25.90
N ALA A 26 -5.53 34.00 -26.54
CA ALA A 26 -5.70 32.88 -27.46
C ALA A 26 -4.71 32.95 -28.64
N ALA A 27 -3.74 32.03 -28.63
CA ALA A 27 -3.04 31.57 -29.82
C ALA A 27 -3.31 30.06 -29.93
N VAL A 28 -4.00 29.68 -31.00
CA VAL A 28 -4.36 28.30 -31.30
C VAL A 28 -3.08 27.52 -31.64
N PHE A 29 -2.63 26.70 -30.71
CA PHE A 29 -1.72 25.59 -30.98
C PHE A 29 -2.38 24.30 -30.48
N LEU A 30 -2.72 23.44 -31.44
CA LEU A 30 -3.11 22.05 -31.20
C LEU A 30 -1.85 21.29 -30.74
N GLY A 31 -1.78 20.96 -29.45
CA GLY A 31 -0.66 20.21 -28.88
C GLY A 31 -1.03 19.69 -27.49
N GLY A 32 -1.51 18.45 -27.44
CA GLY A 32 -1.92 17.77 -26.21
C GLY A 32 -0.78 17.63 -25.22
N CYS A 33 -1.10 17.86 -23.94
CA CYS A 33 -0.24 17.50 -22.83
C CYS A 33 -0.49 16.02 -22.50
N GLU A 34 0.06 15.13 -23.31
CA GLU A 34 0.19 13.70 -22.97
C GLU A 34 1.60 13.43 -22.44
N PRO A 35 1.74 12.69 -21.32
CA PRO A 35 3.04 12.19 -20.92
C PRO A 35 3.55 11.24 -22.02
N PRO A 36 4.87 11.19 -22.31
CA PRO A 36 5.38 10.32 -23.35
C PRO A 36 5.14 8.86 -22.98
N GLU A 37 4.47 8.11 -23.87
CA GLU A 37 4.25 6.64 -23.79
C GLU A 37 5.51 5.87 -23.41
N GLU A 38 6.67 6.40 -23.79
CA GLU A 38 8.00 5.81 -23.59
C GLU A 38 8.36 5.55 -22.11
N TYR A 39 7.77 6.28 -21.15
CA TYR A 39 8.07 6.07 -19.72
C TYR A 39 7.24 4.97 -19.04
N LEU A 40 6.11 4.56 -19.63
CA LEU A 40 5.26 3.46 -19.14
C LEU A 40 5.59 2.13 -19.84
N GLU A 41 6.09 2.18 -21.08
CA GLU A 41 6.47 0.98 -21.83
C GLU A 41 7.81 0.37 -21.40
N LEU A 42 8.78 1.16 -20.93
CA LEU A 42 10.14 0.65 -20.70
C LEU A 42 10.28 -0.19 -19.42
N SER A 43 9.43 0.00 -18.40
CA SER A 43 9.45 -0.80 -17.17
C SER A 43 8.69 -2.12 -17.33
N THR A 44 7.59 -2.12 -18.08
CA THR A 44 6.75 -3.29 -18.36
C THR A 44 7.40 -4.22 -19.39
N ALA A 45 8.11 -3.68 -20.39
CA ALA A 45 8.80 -4.49 -21.40
C ALA A 45 10.00 -5.30 -20.87
N ARG A 46 10.63 -4.90 -19.75
CA ARG A 46 11.82 -5.58 -19.19
C ARG A 46 11.50 -6.80 -18.33
N SER A 47 10.34 -6.84 -17.67
CA SER A 47 9.92 -7.94 -16.79
C SER A 47 9.14 -9.03 -17.53
N GLY A 48 8.56 -8.70 -18.69
CA GLY A 48 7.63 -9.57 -19.42
C GLY A 48 6.21 -9.55 -18.88
N TYR A 49 5.93 -8.76 -17.85
CA TYR A 49 4.61 -8.57 -17.27
C TYR A 49 3.91 -7.41 -17.97
N VAL A 50 2.66 -7.62 -18.37
CA VAL A 50 1.86 -6.67 -19.18
C VAL A 50 0.72 -6.02 -18.39
N GLY A 51 0.50 -6.45 -17.15
CA GLY A 51 -0.58 -5.99 -16.28
C GLY A 51 -1.92 -6.64 -16.59
N SER A 52 -2.77 -6.77 -15.56
CA SER A 52 -4.11 -7.37 -15.68
C SER A 52 -5.00 -6.70 -16.73
N GLN A 53 -4.80 -5.40 -16.97
CA GLN A 53 -5.56 -4.61 -17.96
C GLN A 53 -5.40 -5.19 -19.37
N ALA A 54 -4.17 -5.60 -19.75
CA ALA A 54 -3.90 -6.20 -21.05
C ALA A 54 -4.69 -7.53 -21.21
N CYS A 55 -4.80 -8.31 -20.13
CA CYS A 55 -5.60 -9.53 -20.12
C CYS A 55 -7.10 -9.24 -20.35
N GLY A 56 -7.61 -8.15 -19.77
CA GLY A 56 -9.02 -7.76 -19.84
C GLY A 56 -9.53 -7.38 -21.24
N VAL A 57 -8.63 -7.06 -22.17
CA VAL A 57 -8.96 -6.80 -23.58
C VAL A 57 -9.58 -8.03 -24.25
N CYS A 58 -9.03 -9.22 -23.98
CA CYS A 58 -9.52 -10.49 -24.53
C CYS A 58 -10.36 -11.30 -23.52
N HIS A 59 -10.04 -11.21 -22.22
CA HIS A 59 -10.69 -11.96 -21.14
C HIS A 59 -11.59 -11.07 -20.30
N THR A 60 -12.53 -10.37 -20.94
CA THR A 60 -13.37 -9.34 -20.30
C THR A 60 -14.15 -9.87 -19.10
N THR A 61 -14.76 -11.06 -19.21
CA THR A 61 -15.55 -11.66 -18.12
C THR A 61 -14.68 -11.98 -16.90
N GLN A 62 -13.52 -12.60 -17.12
CA GLN A 62 -12.59 -12.96 -16.04
C GLN A 62 -12.01 -11.70 -15.39
N TYR A 63 -11.64 -10.71 -16.20
CA TYR A 63 -11.12 -9.44 -15.71
C TYR A 63 -12.15 -8.69 -14.86
N GLN A 64 -13.40 -8.57 -15.32
CA GLN A 64 -14.47 -7.93 -14.56
C GLN A 64 -14.72 -8.63 -13.21
N SER A 65 -14.72 -9.97 -13.21
CA SER A 65 -14.80 -10.75 -11.98
C SER A 65 -13.62 -10.45 -11.04
N TRP A 66 -12.39 -10.47 -11.58
CA TRP A 66 -11.17 -10.20 -10.82
C TRP A 66 -11.14 -8.80 -10.21
N VAL A 67 -11.46 -7.73 -10.96
CA VAL A 67 -11.43 -6.33 -10.48
C VAL A 67 -12.29 -6.15 -9.22
N SER A 68 -13.41 -6.88 -9.13
CA SER A 68 -14.31 -6.82 -7.97
C SER A 68 -13.83 -7.63 -6.75
N SER A 69 -12.91 -8.58 -6.97
CA SER A 69 -12.45 -9.56 -5.98
C SER A 69 -11.52 -8.98 -4.91
N GLN A 70 -11.32 -9.75 -3.83
CA GLN A 70 -10.33 -9.39 -2.80
C GLN A 70 -8.89 -9.51 -3.28
N HIS A 71 -8.59 -10.32 -4.30
CA HIS A 71 -7.23 -10.39 -4.89
C HIS A 71 -6.85 -9.06 -5.55
N ALA A 72 -7.75 -8.47 -6.35
CA ALA A 72 -7.51 -7.16 -6.96
C ALA A 72 -7.44 -6.02 -5.93
N LYS A 73 -8.03 -6.23 -4.74
CA LYS A 73 -8.11 -5.25 -3.66
C LYS A 73 -7.24 -5.65 -2.45
N SER A 74 -6.31 -6.60 -2.64
CA SER A 74 -5.47 -7.14 -1.55
C SER A 74 -4.57 -6.06 -0.97
N MET A 75 -4.17 -5.11 -1.81
CA MET A 75 -3.44 -3.91 -1.48
C MET A 75 -3.81 -2.85 -2.52
N GLN A 76 -3.93 -1.58 -2.11
CA GLN A 76 -4.23 -0.47 -3.02
C GLN A 76 -3.51 0.80 -2.53
N PRO A 77 -3.06 1.71 -3.42
CA PRO A 77 -2.56 3.01 -2.98
C PRO A 77 -3.58 3.71 -2.09
N ALA A 78 -3.15 4.33 -1.00
CA ALA A 78 -4.05 4.97 -0.04
C ALA A 78 -4.59 6.31 -0.58
N THR A 79 -5.77 6.27 -1.20
CA THR A 79 -6.49 7.42 -1.74
C THR A 79 -7.84 7.59 -1.06
N SER A 80 -8.57 8.67 -1.37
CA SER A 80 -9.93 8.89 -0.88
C SER A 80 -10.90 7.77 -1.30
N GLU A 81 -10.61 7.05 -2.38
CA GLU A 81 -11.46 5.99 -2.92
C GLU A 81 -11.18 4.62 -2.30
N SER A 82 -9.95 4.36 -1.86
CA SER A 82 -9.51 3.05 -1.36
C SER A 82 -9.47 2.95 0.17
N VAL A 83 -9.33 4.07 0.86
CA VAL A 83 -9.33 4.13 2.34
C VAL A 83 -10.76 4.07 2.85
N LEU A 84 -11.07 3.02 3.60
CA LEU A 84 -12.38 2.79 4.21
C LEU A 84 -12.48 3.30 5.65
N GLY A 85 -11.34 3.48 6.31
CA GLY A 85 -11.26 3.94 7.70
C GLY A 85 -11.52 5.43 7.85
N ASN A 86 -11.98 5.81 9.04
CA ASN A 86 -12.21 7.21 9.37
C ASN A 86 -10.89 7.94 9.69
N PHE A 87 -10.41 8.77 8.76
CA PHE A 87 -9.27 9.68 8.92
C PHE A 87 -9.69 11.16 9.07
N GLU A 88 -10.92 11.43 9.52
CA GLU A 88 -11.40 12.77 9.86
C GLU A 88 -11.10 13.11 11.33
N ASP A 89 -9.80 13.16 11.66
CA ASP A 89 -9.29 13.43 13.02
C ASP A 89 -9.78 12.44 14.10
N ALA A 90 -9.91 11.16 13.73
CA ALA A 90 -10.32 10.12 14.65
C ALA A 90 -9.21 9.76 15.64
N VAL A 91 -9.57 9.65 16.93
CA VAL A 91 -8.64 9.25 17.99
C VAL A 91 -8.98 7.85 18.49
N PHE A 92 -7.95 7.01 18.63
CA PHE A 92 -8.04 5.68 19.20
C PHE A 92 -7.02 5.52 20.34
N LEU A 93 -7.50 5.08 21.50
CA LEU A 93 -6.67 4.84 22.68
C LEU A 93 -6.58 3.34 22.96
N HIS A 94 -5.36 2.83 23.05
CA HIS A 94 -5.10 1.43 23.40
C HIS A 94 -3.85 1.36 24.27
N ASP A 95 -3.94 0.70 25.43
CA ASP A 95 -2.84 0.52 26.39
C ASP A 95 -2.07 1.82 26.72
N GLY A 96 -2.81 2.93 26.84
CA GLY A 96 -2.24 4.25 27.15
C GLY A 96 -1.58 4.98 25.98
N ILE A 97 -1.58 4.39 24.77
CA ILE A 97 -1.07 5.01 23.54
C ILE A 97 -2.24 5.61 22.78
N GLU A 98 -2.19 6.94 22.62
CA GLU A 98 -3.11 7.67 21.75
C GLU A 98 -2.60 7.62 20.31
N THR A 99 -3.47 7.19 19.39
CA THR A 99 -3.26 7.22 17.95
C THR A 99 -4.30 8.12 17.29
N LEU A 100 -3.83 9.05 16.46
CA LEU A 100 -4.66 9.96 15.67
C LEU A 100 -4.61 9.56 14.18
N PHE A 101 -5.78 9.36 13.58
CA PHE A 101 -5.98 9.14 12.16
C PHE A 101 -6.49 10.43 11.53
N THR A 102 -5.68 11.05 10.68
CA THR A 102 -5.96 12.38 10.12
C THR A 102 -5.54 12.47 8.65
N LYS A 103 -5.87 13.58 8.00
CA LYS A 103 -5.37 13.95 6.67
C LYS A 103 -4.51 15.19 6.75
N ILE A 104 -3.34 15.17 6.12
CA ILE A 104 -2.48 16.34 5.97
C ILE A 104 -2.17 16.54 4.49
N ASP A 105 -2.48 17.74 3.96
CA ASP A 105 -2.34 18.08 2.54
C ASP A 105 -2.99 17.03 1.61
N GLY A 106 -4.17 16.53 1.99
CA GLY A 106 -4.92 15.52 1.24
C GLY A 106 -4.43 14.08 1.38
N ARG A 107 -3.40 13.82 2.21
CA ARG A 107 -2.84 12.48 2.43
C ARG A 107 -3.25 11.90 3.76
N HIS A 108 -3.54 10.61 3.78
CA HIS A 108 -3.83 9.86 4.99
C HIS A 108 -2.57 9.71 5.85
N VAL A 109 -2.68 10.08 7.12
CA VAL A 109 -1.58 10.09 8.09
C VAL A 109 -2.05 9.44 9.40
N VAL A 110 -1.17 8.63 9.97
CA VAL A 110 -1.31 8.09 11.33
C VAL A 110 -0.28 8.79 12.22
N ARG A 111 -0.73 9.45 13.27
CA ARG A 111 0.13 9.96 14.34
C ARG A 111 0.06 9.01 15.52
N THR A 112 1.18 8.34 15.82
CA THR A 112 1.27 7.35 16.92
C THR A 112 2.70 7.30 17.46
N LYS A 113 2.92 6.54 18.56
CA LYS A 113 4.23 6.32 19.17
C LYS A 113 5.19 5.77 18.11
N ALA A 114 6.33 6.44 17.92
CA ALA A 114 7.37 5.96 17.02
C ALA A 114 8.02 4.68 17.58
N PRO A 115 8.71 3.87 16.73
CA PRO A 115 9.54 2.77 17.22
C PRO A 115 10.52 3.20 18.31
N GLU A 116 11.06 4.41 18.17
CA GLU A 116 11.95 5.04 19.13
C GLU A 116 11.50 6.49 19.36
N GLY A 117 11.36 6.89 20.62
CA GLY A 117 11.05 8.27 20.99
C GLY A 117 9.55 8.61 20.99
N PRO A 118 9.20 9.92 20.87
CA PRO A 118 7.83 10.39 21.03
C PRO A 118 6.95 10.06 19.82
N SER A 119 5.64 10.30 19.94
CA SER A 119 4.73 10.17 18.81
C SER A 119 5.12 11.05 17.62
N THR A 120 4.97 10.51 16.41
CA THR A 120 5.28 11.17 15.14
C THR A 120 4.25 10.79 14.07
N ASP A 121 4.31 11.49 12.95
CA ASP A 121 3.44 11.30 11.79
C ASP A 121 4.04 10.26 10.83
N PHE A 122 3.22 9.28 10.44
CA PHE A 122 3.53 8.28 9.44
C PHE A 122 2.54 8.39 8.28
N ALA A 123 3.06 8.47 7.06
CA ALA A 123 2.22 8.44 5.88
C ALA A 123 1.67 7.02 5.67
N VAL A 124 0.38 6.93 5.35
CA VAL A 124 -0.22 5.69 4.88
C VAL A 124 0.05 5.58 3.39
N ALA A 125 0.89 4.62 2.99
CA ALA A 125 1.23 4.41 1.59
C ALA A 125 0.16 3.56 0.87
N TYR A 126 -0.29 2.51 1.54
CA TYR A 126 -1.26 1.56 0.98
C TYR A 126 -2.32 1.17 2.01
N THR A 127 -3.50 0.85 1.51
CA THR A 127 -4.45 -0.01 2.22
C THR A 127 -4.08 -1.48 2.02
N PHE A 128 -4.42 -2.32 2.99
CA PHE A 128 -4.07 -3.73 3.00
C PHE A 128 -5.28 -4.57 3.43
N GLY A 129 -5.86 -5.29 2.49
CA GLY A 129 -7.15 -5.99 2.64
C GLY A 129 -8.38 -5.08 2.47
N ILE A 130 -9.56 -5.71 2.52
CA ILE A 130 -10.85 -5.02 2.34
C ILE A 130 -12.01 -5.61 3.16
N ASP A 131 -12.03 -6.92 3.43
CA ASP A 131 -13.03 -7.57 4.29
C ASP A 131 -12.42 -8.82 4.96
N PRO A 132 -12.65 -9.07 6.26
CA PRO A 132 -13.52 -8.33 7.19
C PRO A 132 -12.88 -7.06 7.78
N LEU A 133 -11.65 -6.75 7.40
CA LEU A 133 -10.89 -5.62 7.91
C LEU A 133 -10.04 -5.01 6.81
N GLN A 134 -9.64 -3.75 7.04
CA GLN A 134 -8.62 -3.07 6.26
C GLN A 134 -7.52 -2.59 7.21
N GLN A 135 -6.31 -3.11 7.00
CA GLN A 135 -5.08 -2.60 7.60
C GLN A 135 -4.47 -1.50 6.72
N TYR A 136 -3.45 -0.83 7.25
CA TYR A 136 -2.76 0.26 6.58
C TYR A 136 -1.26 0.03 6.64
N LEU A 137 -0.58 0.24 5.51
CA LEU A 137 0.87 0.14 5.43
C LEU A 137 1.49 1.52 5.67
N LEU A 138 2.22 1.65 6.77
CA LEU A 138 2.96 2.86 7.14
C LEU A 138 4.34 2.83 6.50
N GLU A 139 4.68 3.87 5.75
CA GLU A 139 6.01 4.02 5.15
C GLU A 139 7.01 4.58 6.18
N LEU A 140 8.17 3.94 6.26
CA LEU A 140 9.28 4.38 7.09
C LEU A 140 10.41 5.00 6.26
N ASP A 141 11.20 5.84 6.93
CA ASP A 141 12.34 6.54 6.36
C ASP A 141 13.44 5.61 5.81
N ASP A 142 13.41 4.29 6.07
CA ASP A 142 14.38 3.31 5.54
C ASP A 142 13.80 2.45 4.39
N GLY A 143 12.64 2.82 3.85
CA GLY A 143 11.97 2.10 2.76
C GLY A 143 11.15 0.89 3.20
N ARG A 144 11.04 0.63 4.51
CA ARG A 144 10.08 -0.34 5.02
C ARG A 144 8.65 0.17 4.87
N TYR A 145 7.77 -0.77 4.57
CA TYR A 145 6.34 -0.66 4.82
C TYR A 145 6.00 -1.56 6.01
N GLN A 146 5.41 -0.97 7.05
CA GLN A 146 4.94 -1.70 8.22
C GLN A 146 3.42 -1.85 8.18
N ALA A 147 2.92 -3.08 8.30
CA ALA A 147 1.51 -3.34 8.48
C ALA A 147 1.08 -2.87 9.87
N PHE A 148 0.24 -1.84 9.92
CA PHE A 148 -0.19 -1.27 11.19
C PHE A 148 -1.07 -2.24 11.98
N ASP A 149 -0.91 -2.24 13.30
CA ASP A 149 -1.58 -3.13 14.25
C ASP A 149 -2.94 -2.60 14.72
N ILE A 150 -3.32 -1.39 14.30
CA ILE A 150 -4.69 -0.90 14.37
C ILE A 150 -5.30 -0.96 12.97
N ALA A 151 -6.40 -1.72 12.86
CA ALA A 151 -7.14 -1.93 11.63
C ALA A 151 -8.54 -1.32 11.71
N TRP A 152 -9.13 -1.13 10.55
CA TRP A 152 -10.53 -0.75 10.41
C TRP A 152 -11.39 -2.01 10.22
N ASP A 153 -12.36 -2.23 11.10
CA ASP A 153 -13.38 -3.27 10.94
C ASP A 153 -14.38 -2.78 9.89
N THR A 154 -14.36 -3.35 8.68
CA THR A 154 -15.18 -2.89 7.55
C THR A 154 -16.64 -3.29 7.69
N ARG A 155 -16.98 -4.14 8.66
CA ARG A 155 -18.37 -4.56 8.93
C ARG A 155 -18.99 -3.74 10.05
N ARG A 156 -18.20 -3.37 11.06
CA ARG A 156 -18.65 -2.58 12.21
C ARG A 156 -18.32 -1.09 12.10
N HIS A 157 -17.54 -0.71 11.09
CA HIS A 157 -17.09 0.66 10.84
C HIS A 157 -16.43 1.30 12.07
N LYS A 158 -15.44 0.62 12.65
CA LYS A 158 -14.69 1.12 13.79
C LYS A 158 -13.22 0.68 13.77
N TRP A 159 -12.38 1.52 14.36
CA TRP A 159 -11.00 1.18 14.65
C TRP A 159 -10.93 0.09 15.73
N PHE A 160 -10.02 -0.86 15.57
CA PHE A 160 -9.70 -1.86 16.58
C PHE A 160 -8.23 -2.28 16.50
N HIS A 161 -7.68 -2.69 17.62
CA HIS A 161 -6.33 -3.23 17.69
C HIS A 161 -6.34 -4.73 17.36
N LEU A 162 -5.39 -5.21 16.57
CA LEU A 162 -5.31 -6.61 16.13
C LEU A 162 -4.93 -7.56 17.27
N SER A 163 -4.20 -7.06 18.28
CA SER A 163 -3.98 -7.81 19.53
C SER A 163 -5.10 -7.50 20.53
N PRO A 164 -5.65 -8.51 21.22
CA PRO A 164 -6.67 -8.28 22.24
C PRO A 164 -6.11 -7.42 23.38
N THR A 165 -6.90 -6.45 23.86
CA THR A 165 -6.58 -5.66 25.06
C THR A 165 -6.35 -6.61 26.23
N SER A 166 -5.25 -6.43 26.95
CA SER A 166 -4.99 -7.15 28.20
C SER A 166 -6.06 -6.81 29.25
N THR A 167 -7.10 -7.63 29.35
CA THR A 167 -8.04 -7.61 30.49
C THR A 167 -7.56 -8.48 31.65
N LEU A 168 -6.36 -9.06 31.56
CA LEU A 168 -5.74 -9.79 32.66
C LEU A 168 -5.03 -8.78 33.57
N GLN A 169 -5.69 -8.48 34.69
CA GLN A 169 -5.06 -7.90 35.87
C GLN A 169 -3.70 -8.54 36.10
N ALA A 170 -2.72 -7.68 36.34
CA ALA A 170 -1.38 -7.98 36.84
C ALA A 170 -1.31 -9.25 37.72
N THR A 171 -1.07 -10.40 37.10
CA THR A 171 -0.57 -11.59 37.80
C THR A 171 0.90 -11.74 37.44
N THR A 172 1.73 -11.03 38.21
CA THR A 172 3.14 -11.31 38.60
C THR A 172 4.09 -12.01 37.61
N VAL A 173 3.84 -11.93 36.33
CA VAL A 173 4.84 -12.10 35.30
C VAL A 173 4.82 -10.78 34.57
N GLU A 174 5.88 -10.01 34.72
CA GLU A 174 6.26 -8.98 33.74
C GLU A 174 6.51 -9.72 32.41
N VAL A 175 5.45 -10.18 31.76
CA VAL A 175 5.53 -10.53 30.36
C VAL A 175 5.52 -9.18 29.69
N GLU A 176 6.70 -8.70 29.31
CA GLU A 176 6.90 -7.71 28.27
C GLU A 176 6.00 -8.11 27.08
N THR A 177 4.80 -7.55 27.06
CA THR A 177 3.78 -7.83 26.04
C THR A 177 4.00 -6.96 24.81
N GLU A 178 5.09 -6.19 24.78
CA GLU A 178 5.87 -5.89 23.57
C GLU A 178 6.54 -7.18 23.03
N ARG A 179 5.79 -8.28 22.90
CA ARG A 179 6.25 -9.46 22.17
C ARG A 179 6.64 -8.98 20.78
N GLU A 180 7.92 -9.13 20.45
CA GLU A 180 8.59 -8.77 19.18
C GLU A 180 7.91 -9.29 17.88
N GLY A 181 6.74 -9.93 17.94
CA GLY A 181 5.99 -10.42 16.79
C GLY A 181 4.72 -9.65 16.43
N VAL A 182 4.14 -8.85 17.34
CA VAL A 182 2.77 -8.28 17.13
C VAL A 182 2.68 -6.77 17.21
N HIS A 183 3.71 -6.08 17.70
CA HIS A 183 3.78 -4.61 17.62
C HIS A 183 4.09 -4.19 16.17
N TRP A 184 3.46 -3.13 15.65
CA TRP A 184 3.59 -2.72 14.25
C TRP A 184 5.02 -2.40 13.79
N THR A 185 5.91 -2.03 14.71
CA THR A 185 7.32 -1.75 14.38
C THR A 185 8.18 -3.01 14.31
N SER A 186 7.63 -4.16 14.67
CA SER A 186 8.34 -5.43 14.74
C SER A 186 8.70 -6.00 13.37
N ARG A 187 9.52 -7.05 13.38
CA ARG A 187 9.86 -7.81 12.16
C ARG A 187 8.68 -8.62 11.61
N GLY A 188 7.72 -8.98 12.47
CA GLY A 188 6.53 -9.75 12.10
C GLY A 188 5.55 -8.96 11.23
N LEU A 189 5.55 -7.63 11.34
CA LEU A 189 4.68 -6.74 10.57
C LEU A 189 5.39 -5.99 9.45
N ASN A 190 6.64 -6.36 9.15
CA ASN A 190 7.39 -5.84 8.01
C ASN A 190 6.86 -6.43 6.70
N TRP A 191 6.04 -5.65 5.99
CA TRP A 191 5.40 -6.06 4.74
C TRP A 191 6.42 -6.50 3.70
N ASN A 192 7.55 -5.79 3.56
CA ASN A 192 8.55 -6.10 2.54
C ASN A 192 9.08 -7.54 2.66
N ARG A 193 9.19 -8.09 3.87
CA ARG A 193 9.69 -9.47 4.06
C ARG A 193 8.62 -10.51 4.35
N GLN A 194 7.50 -10.10 4.93
CA GLN A 194 6.49 -11.05 5.42
C GLN A 194 5.28 -11.18 4.49
N CYS A 195 5.01 -10.18 3.66
CA CYS A 195 3.73 -10.06 2.96
C CYS A 195 3.87 -9.82 1.46
N ALA A 196 4.94 -9.13 1.04
CA ALA A 196 5.08 -8.63 -0.32
C ALA A 196 4.94 -9.73 -1.38
N ASP A 197 5.63 -10.87 -1.21
CA ASP A 197 5.64 -11.97 -2.19
C ASP A 197 4.24 -12.55 -2.46
N CYS A 198 3.37 -12.57 -1.46
CA CYS A 198 2.00 -13.09 -1.58
C CYS A 198 0.98 -12.03 -1.96
N HIS A 199 1.22 -10.75 -1.65
CA HIS A 199 0.25 -9.66 -1.79
C HIS A 199 0.57 -8.68 -2.91
N SER A 200 1.56 -8.98 -3.74
CA SER A 200 1.92 -8.20 -4.93
C SER A 200 2.29 -9.14 -6.08
N THR A 201 2.56 -8.59 -7.27
CA THR A 201 2.89 -9.38 -8.47
C THR A 201 4.29 -9.07 -8.94
N ASN A 202 5.08 -10.12 -9.13
CA ASN A 202 6.49 -10.06 -9.54
C ASN A 202 7.29 -9.06 -8.71
N VAL A 203 7.27 -9.23 -7.40
CA VAL A 203 7.98 -8.32 -6.50
C VAL A 203 9.46 -8.68 -6.39
N GLN A 204 10.30 -7.67 -6.34
CA GLN A 204 11.70 -7.77 -5.97
C GLN A 204 11.94 -6.89 -4.75
N VAL A 205 12.33 -7.54 -3.66
CA VAL A 205 12.68 -6.88 -2.41
C VAL A 205 14.19 -6.99 -2.24
N GLY A 206 14.88 -5.86 -2.41
CA GLY A 206 16.31 -5.71 -2.23
C GLY A 206 16.65 -4.88 -1.00
N TRP A 207 17.95 -4.79 -0.74
CA TRP A 207 18.52 -3.92 0.28
C TRP A 207 19.77 -3.24 -0.29
N SER A 208 19.80 -1.92 -0.26
CA SER A 208 20.91 -1.12 -0.76
C SER A 208 21.04 0.16 0.07
N GLU A 209 22.28 0.59 0.33
CA GLU A 209 22.57 1.85 1.04
C GLU A 209 21.83 2.00 2.38
N GLY A 210 21.68 0.89 3.12
CA GLY A 210 21.02 0.89 4.43
C GLY A 210 19.49 1.02 4.38
N ARG A 211 18.87 0.76 3.22
CA ARG A 211 17.43 0.88 3.01
C ARG A 211 16.87 -0.29 2.22
N TYR A 212 15.59 -0.56 2.40
CA TYR A 212 14.83 -1.43 1.50
C TYR A 212 14.68 -0.76 0.14
N THR A 213 14.84 -1.56 -0.91
CA THR A 213 14.44 -1.23 -2.27
C THR A 213 13.37 -2.23 -2.66
N THR A 214 12.19 -1.77 -3.07
CA THR A 214 11.10 -2.67 -3.45
C THR A 214 10.50 -2.21 -4.76
N GLN A 215 10.39 -3.16 -5.69
CA GLN A 215 9.79 -2.99 -7.00
C GLN A 215 8.81 -4.13 -7.22
N PHE A 216 7.72 -3.87 -7.93
CA PHE A 216 6.74 -4.87 -8.34
C PHE A 216 6.06 -4.37 -9.62
N ASP A 217 5.57 -5.28 -10.45
CA ASP A 217 4.79 -4.91 -11.64
C ASP A 217 3.33 -4.59 -11.29
N ALA A 218 2.80 -5.19 -10.22
CA ALA A 218 1.52 -4.79 -9.64
C ALA A 218 1.56 -4.84 -8.11
N TYR A 219 0.91 -3.87 -7.49
CA TYR A 219 0.84 -3.75 -6.03
C TYR A 219 -0.10 -4.79 -5.39
N ASN A 220 -0.82 -5.60 -6.16
CA ASN A 220 -1.83 -6.55 -5.67
C ASN A 220 -1.62 -7.96 -6.25
N VAL A 221 -2.53 -8.88 -5.94
CA VAL A 221 -2.58 -10.20 -6.59
C VAL A 221 -3.24 -10.05 -7.97
N ALA A 222 -2.43 -9.74 -8.97
CA ALA A 222 -2.83 -9.54 -10.35
C ALA A 222 -3.01 -10.86 -11.12
N CYS A 223 -3.52 -10.81 -12.35
CA CYS A 223 -3.67 -11.99 -13.20
C CYS A 223 -2.35 -12.77 -13.30
N GLU A 224 -1.26 -12.04 -13.51
CA GLU A 224 0.08 -12.57 -13.74
C GLU A 224 0.75 -13.12 -12.47
N ALA A 225 0.19 -12.89 -11.27
CA ALA A 225 0.64 -13.57 -10.05
C ALA A 225 0.35 -15.07 -10.09
N CYS A 226 -0.76 -15.46 -10.73
CA CYS A 226 -1.12 -16.87 -10.94
C CYS A 226 -0.77 -17.35 -12.35
N HIS A 227 -0.86 -16.46 -13.34
CA HIS A 227 -0.70 -16.77 -14.75
C HIS A 227 0.66 -16.35 -15.34
N GLY A 228 1.66 -16.05 -14.50
CA GLY A 228 3.01 -15.69 -14.95
C GLY A 228 3.04 -14.48 -15.89
N SER A 229 4.20 -14.22 -16.50
CA SER A 229 4.40 -13.11 -17.43
C SER A 229 3.59 -13.28 -18.72
N GLY A 230 2.74 -12.30 -19.02
CA GLY A 230 1.80 -12.34 -20.15
C GLY A 230 2.37 -11.89 -21.49
N LEU A 231 3.56 -11.28 -21.55
CA LEU A 231 4.08 -10.64 -22.78
C LEU A 231 4.16 -11.57 -24.00
N ASN A 232 4.52 -12.84 -23.80
CA ASN A 232 4.55 -13.79 -24.91
C ASN A 232 3.13 -14.23 -25.29
N HIS A 233 2.24 -14.37 -24.31
CA HIS A 233 0.87 -14.77 -24.54
C HIS A 233 0.08 -13.69 -25.30
N THR A 234 0.35 -12.40 -25.05
CA THR A 234 -0.28 -11.31 -25.81
C THR A 234 0.19 -11.24 -27.26
N LYS A 235 1.40 -11.75 -27.56
CA LYS A 235 1.95 -11.82 -28.92
C LYS A 235 1.54 -13.08 -29.68
N ASP A 236 1.34 -14.19 -28.97
CA ASP A 236 0.94 -15.48 -29.55
C ASP A 236 -0.02 -16.22 -28.60
N THR A 237 -1.31 -16.20 -28.95
CA THR A 237 -2.38 -16.84 -28.19
C THR A 237 -2.56 -18.33 -28.52
N SER A 238 -1.83 -18.86 -29.51
CA SER A 238 -1.94 -20.28 -29.91
C SER A 238 -1.37 -21.24 -28.86
N ARG A 239 -0.54 -20.71 -27.95
CA ARG A 239 0.03 -21.43 -26.82
C ARG A 239 -0.79 -21.11 -25.57
N PRO A 240 -1.59 -22.05 -25.06
CA PRO A 240 -2.25 -21.85 -23.78
C PRO A 240 -1.19 -21.66 -22.70
N PHE A 241 -1.52 -20.85 -21.69
CA PHE A 241 -0.61 -20.59 -20.59
C PHE A 241 -0.20 -21.92 -19.90
N SER A 242 1.09 -22.27 -19.99
CA SER A 242 1.66 -23.45 -19.34
C SER A 242 2.27 -23.04 -17.99
N GLY A 243 1.44 -22.58 -17.06
CA GLY A 243 1.88 -22.30 -15.69
C GLY A 243 2.25 -23.57 -14.96
N ARG A 244 3.37 -23.55 -14.23
CA ARG A 244 3.70 -24.55 -13.21
C ARG A 244 2.48 -24.80 -12.31
N ARG A 245 2.38 -26.06 -11.87
CA ARG A 245 1.36 -26.62 -10.96
C ARG A 245 0.66 -25.52 -10.18
N LEU A 246 -0.65 -25.43 -10.40
CA LEU A 246 -1.59 -24.87 -9.45
C LEU A 246 -1.06 -25.13 -8.03
N CYS A 247 -1.03 -24.10 -7.19
CA CYS A 247 -0.96 -24.31 -5.75
C CYS A 247 -2.17 -25.18 -5.38
N THR A 248 -2.02 -26.50 -5.45
CA THR A 248 -2.91 -27.44 -4.82
C THR A 248 -2.68 -27.26 -3.34
N VAL A 249 -3.50 -26.42 -2.71
CA VAL A 249 -3.64 -26.40 -1.26
C VAL A 249 -4.16 -27.80 -0.87
N PRO A 250 -3.50 -28.52 0.06
CA PRO A 250 -3.99 -29.79 0.56
C PRO A 250 -5.35 -29.65 1.27
#